data_AF-A0A931MA44-F1
#
_entry.id   AF-A0A931MA44-F1
#
_cell.length_a   1.000
_cell.length_b   1.000
_cell.length_c   1.000
_cell.angle_alpha   90.00
_cell.angle_beta   90.00
_cell.angle_gamma   90.00
#
_symmetry.space_group_name_H-M   'P 1'
#
loop_
_entity.id
_entity.type
_entity.pdbx_description
1 polymer ?
#
loop_
_entity_poly.entity_id
_entity_poly.type
_entity_poly.pdbx_seq_one_letter_code
_entity_poly.pdbx_strand_id
1 'polypeptide(L)'
;MIRYLIFLLAALLPFEAFAISAEDVMKKSQAAFLYQGKDFKARVMMKLISKSGQERIREMTMLRKNYGETGGDQKFFMYFFQPADVKDMTFMVYKYPAKDDDRWLFVPAINMVRRIAAQDKTSSFVGSDFTYEDVSGRDIQDDTHALVKEEKLAGKDCYVIKSTPKAGDVDYSYK
;
A
#
# COMPACT_ATOMS: atom_id res chain seq x y z
N MET A 1 -7.63 -60.25 -16.04
CA MET A 1 -6.41 -59.71 -15.40
C MET A 1 -5.88 -58.45 -16.08
N ILE A 2 -6.00 -58.29 -17.41
CA ILE A 2 -5.53 -57.08 -18.13
C ILE A 2 -6.47 -55.85 -18.02
N ARG A 3 -7.76 -56.04 -17.75
CA ARG A 3 -8.76 -54.95 -17.64
C ARG A 3 -8.61 -54.05 -16.41
N TYR A 4 -8.04 -54.56 -15.32
CA TYR A 4 -7.81 -53.78 -14.10
C TYR A 4 -6.45 -53.05 -14.10
N LEU A 5 -5.55 -53.39 -15.03
CA LEU A 5 -4.25 -52.74 -15.16
C LEU A 5 -4.34 -51.37 -15.86
N ILE A 6 -5.37 -51.16 -16.69
CA ILE A 6 -5.60 -49.90 -17.42
C ILE A 6 -6.22 -48.82 -16.50
N PHE A 7 -6.97 -49.22 -15.46
CA PHE A 7 -7.55 -48.27 -14.50
C PHE A 7 -6.53 -47.74 -13.47
N LEU A 8 -5.41 -48.45 -13.26
CA LEU A 8 -4.34 -48.00 -12.36
C LEU A 8 -3.36 -47.01 -13.02
N LEU A 9 -3.36 -46.92 -14.36
CA LEU A 9 -2.42 -46.07 -15.11
C LEU A 9 -2.94 -44.64 -15.36
N ALA A 10 -4.24 -44.40 -15.14
CA ALA A 10 -4.85 -43.07 -15.34
C ALA A 10 -4.68 -42.11 -14.14
N ALA A 11 -4.07 -42.55 -13.04
CA ALA A 11 -3.90 -41.76 -11.82
C ALA A 11 -2.52 -41.06 -11.71
N LEU A 12 -1.69 -41.12 -12.76
CA LEU A 12 -0.38 -40.46 -12.82
C LEU A 12 -0.38 -39.29 -13.81
N LEU A 13 -1.45 -38.49 -13.82
CA LEU A 13 -1.34 -37.16 -14.42
C LEU A 13 -0.47 -36.32 -13.48
N PRO A 14 0.65 -35.75 -13.95
CA PRO A 14 1.44 -34.84 -13.14
C PRO A 14 0.54 -33.68 -12.74
N PHE A 15 0.31 -33.54 -11.44
CA PHE A 15 -0.33 -32.37 -10.88
C PHE A 15 0.69 -31.25 -11.02
N GLU A 16 0.57 -30.42 -12.06
CA GLU A 16 1.34 -29.19 -12.11
C GLU A 16 0.88 -28.31 -10.95
N ALA A 17 1.68 -28.28 -9.89
CA ALA A 17 1.55 -27.28 -8.85
C ALA A 17 1.90 -25.94 -9.48
N PHE A 18 0.89 -25.20 -9.94
CA PHE A 18 1.08 -23.83 -10.40
C PHE A 18 1.63 -23.00 -9.24
N ALA A 19 2.90 -22.62 -9.33
CA ALA A 19 3.50 -21.67 -8.41
C ALA A 19 2.70 -20.36 -8.45
N ILE A 20 2.49 -19.74 -7.28
CA ILE A 20 1.77 -18.46 -7.20
C ILE A 20 2.53 -17.38 -7.98
N SER A 21 1.82 -16.59 -8.79
CA SER A 21 2.45 -15.51 -9.54
C SER A 21 2.83 -14.34 -8.62
N ALA A 22 3.83 -13.54 -9.01
CA ALA A 22 4.23 -12.35 -8.27
C ALA A 22 3.07 -11.34 -8.13
N GLU A 23 2.26 -11.20 -9.19
CA GLU A 23 1.08 -10.34 -9.18
C GLU A 23 0.03 -10.83 -8.18
N ASP A 24 -0.20 -12.15 -8.10
CA ASP A 24 -1.13 -12.72 -7.12
C ASP A 24 -0.64 -12.56 -5.67
N VAL A 25 0.67 -12.68 -5.44
CA VAL A 25 1.27 -12.38 -4.13
C VAL A 25 1.00 -10.92 -3.76
N MET A 26 1.23 -9.98 -4.68
CA MET A 26 1.00 -8.56 -4.44
C MET A 26 -0.48 -8.24 -4.23
N LYS A 27 -1.40 -8.83 -5.01
CA LYS A 27 -2.86 -8.67 -4.82
C LYS A 27 -3.30 -9.16 -3.45
N LYS A 28 -2.83 -10.33 -3.03
CA LYS A 28 -3.13 -10.87 -1.69
C LYS A 28 -2.56 -10.00 -0.58
N SER A 29 -1.33 -9.51 -0.73
CA SER A 29 -0.69 -8.59 0.21
C SER A 29 -1.49 -7.29 0.34
N GLN A 30 -1.77 -6.61 -0.78
CA GLN A 30 -2.51 -5.33 -0.76
C GLN A 30 -3.93 -5.52 -0.22
N ALA A 31 -4.61 -6.62 -0.57
CA ALA A 31 -5.92 -6.94 -0.01
C ALA A 31 -5.87 -7.08 1.52
N ALA A 32 -4.87 -7.78 2.05
CA ALA A 32 -4.70 -7.98 3.48
C ALA A 32 -4.38 -6.68 4.24
N PHE A 33 -3.52 -5.81 3.68
CA PHE A 33 -3.09 -4.57 4.34
C PHE A 33 -4.07 -3.40 4.15
N LEU A 34 -4.61 -3.23 2.94
CA LEU A 34 -5.36 -2.02 2.57
C LEU A 34 -6.87 -2.25 2.47
N TYR A 35 -7.37 -3.47 2.39
CA TYR A 35 -8.80 -3.72 2.15
C TYR A 35 -9.51 -4.54 3.23
N GLN A 36 -8.86 -4.81 4.37
CA GLN A 36 -9.49 -5.53 5.47
C GLN A 36 -10.69 -4.77 6.05
N GLY A 37 -11.86 -5.40 6.09
CA GLY A 37 -13.09 -4.84 6.68
C GLY A 37 -13.80 -3.82 5.78
N LYS A 38 -14.98 -3.36 6.23
CA LYS A 38 -15.76 -2.32 5.53
C LYS A 38 -15.15 -0.93 5.70
N ASP A 39 -14.55 -0.70 6.86
CA ASP A 39 -13.85 0.51 7.23
C ASP A 39 -12.70 0.18 8.19
N PHE A 40 -11.88 1.19 8.45
CA PHE A 40 -10.75 1.12 9.35
C PHE A 40 -10.62 2.44 10.12
N LYS A 41 -10.22 2.32 11.39
CA LYS A 41 -9.89 3.45 12.25
C LYS A 41 -8.65 3.12 13.06
N ALA A 42 -7.70 4.05 13.10
CA ALA A 42 -6.54 3.96 13.97
C ALA A 42 -6.21 5.30 14.63
N ARG A 43 -5.68 5.21 15.85
CA ARG A 43 -4.95 6.28 16.51
C ARG A 43 -3.48 6.05 16.21
N VAL A 44 -2.81 7.03 15.59
CA VAL A 44 -1.42 6.89 15.14
C VAL A 44 -0.56 7.94 15.84
N MET A 45 0.54 7.50 16.43
CA MET A 45 1.63 8.35 16.88
C MET A 45 2.78 8.20 15.87
N MET A 46 3.16 9.32 15.26
CA MET A 46 4.26 9.40 14.30
C MET A 46 5.41 10.17 14.95
N LYS A 47 6.53 9.48 15.14
CA LYS A 47 7.77 10.08 15.65
C LYS A 47 8.71 10.38 14.48
N LEU A 48 9.01 11.66 14.28
CA LEU A 48 9.99 12.14 13.31
C LEU A 48 11.32 12.35 14.02
N ILE A 49 12.39 11.73 13.54
CA ILE A 49 13.72 11.83 14.14
C ILE A 49 14.66 12.44 13.09
N SER A 50 15.16 13.64 13.38
CA SER A 50 16.12 14.30 12.49
C SER A 50 17.51 13.65 12.54
N LYS A 51 18.38 14.00 11.59
CA LYS A 51 19.78 13.52 11.56
C LYS A 51 20.58 13.86 12.83
N SER A 52 20.23 14.93 13.53
CA SER A 52 20.88 15.33 14.79
C SER A 52 20.25 14.65 16.03
N GLY A 53 19.26 13.78 15.85
CA GLY A 53 18.56 13.08 16.92
C GLY A 53 17.40 13.87 17.54
N GLN A 54 17.09 15.09 17.06
CA GLN A 54 15.92 15.81 17.56
C GLN A 54 14.64 15.07 17.16
N GLU A 55 13.77 14.83 18.13
CA GLU A 55 12.48 14.17 17.93
C GLU A 55 11.33 15.19 17.84
N ARG A 56 10.37 14.93 16.96
CA ARG A 56 9.06 15.57 16.94
C ARG A 56 7.99 14.48 16.88
N ILE A 57 7.01 14.56 17.77
CA ILE A 57 5.91 13.59 17.82
C ILE A 57 4.68 14.26 17.25
N ARG A 58 3.95 13.56 16.39
CA ARG A 58 2.64 13.93 15.90
C ARG A 58 1.64 12.84 16.23
N GLU A 59 0.44 13.24 16.57
CA GLU A 59 -0.64 12.30 16.78
C GLU A 59 -1.84 12.63 15.90
N MET A 60 -2.36 11.59 15.26
CA MET A 60 -3.46 11.71 14.31
C MET A 60 -4.44 10.54 14.43
N THR A 61 -5.66 10.77 13.97
CA THR A 61 -6.61 9.69 13.70
C THR A 61 -6.62 9.44 12.21
N MET A 62 -6.45 8.18 11.81
CA MET A 62 -6.64 7.74 10.44
C MET A 62 -7.96 6.99 10.32
N LEU A 63 -8.75 7.38 9.33
CA LEU A 63 -9.98 6.72 8.94
C LEU A 63 -9.84 6.29 7.49
N ARG A 64 -10.34 5.09 7.19
CA ARG A 64 -10.50 4.60 5.81
C ARG A 64 -11.86 3.97 5.68
N LYS A 65 -12.53 4.19 4.56
CA LYS A 65 -13.76 3.49 4.19
C LYS A 65 -13.60 2.85 2.83
N ASN A 66 -13.94 1.57 2.74
CA ASN A 66 -13.90 0.79 1.50
C ASN A 66 -15.28 0.83 0.83
N TYR A 67 -15.30 0.93 -0.48
CA TYR A 67 -16.51 0.94 -1.30
C TYR A 67 -16.43 -0.18 -2.34
N GLY A 68 -17.53 -0.93 -2.48
CA GLY A 68 -17.58 -2.08 -3.39
C GLY A 68 -16.83 -3.29 -2.86
N GLU A 69 -16.26 -4.06 -3.78
CA GLU A 69 -15.48 -5.27 -3.48
C GLU A 69 -14.02 -4.93 -3.11
N THR A 70 -13.27 -5.93 -2.65
CA THR A 70 -11.83 -5.80 -2.39
C THR A 70 -11.10 -5.31 -3.65
N GLY A 71 -10.31 -4.25 -3.52
CA GLY A 71 -9.67 -3.59 -4.66
C GLY A 71 -10.51 -2.46 -5.28
N GLY A 72 -11.68 -2.15 -4.72
CA GLY A 72 -12.51 -1.01 -5.14
C GLY A 72 -12.04 0.35 -4.59
N ASP A 73 -12.90 1.35 -4.75
CA ASP A 73 -12.66 2.72 -4.27
C ASP A 73 -12.44 2.77 -2.76
N GLN A 74 -11.60 3.70 -2.32
CA GLN A 74 -11.39 3.98 -0.91
C GLN A 74 -11.43 5.47 -0.63
N LYS A 75 -11.89 5.82 0.57
CA LYS A 75 -11.76 7.19 1.09
C LYS A 75 -10.94 7.18 2.36
N PHE A 76 -9.90 7.99 2.40
CA PHE A 76 -9.09 8.20 3.58
C PHE A 76 -9.33 9.59 4.15
N PHE A 77 -9.34 9.67 5.48
CA PHE A 77 -9.41 10.91 6.22
C PHE A 77 -8.46 10.83 7.40
N MET A 78 -7.47 11.72 7.42
CA MET A 78 -6.45 11.77 8.47
C MET A 78 -6.52 13.14 9.12
N TYR A 79 -6.69 13.14 10.44
CA TYR A 79 -6.87 14.36 11.22
C TYR A 79 -5.83 14.42 12.34
N PHE A 80 -4.99 15.44 12.28
CA PHE A 80 -3.95 15.72 13.25
C PHE A 80 -4.53 16.51 14.41
N PHE A 81 -4.29 16.07 15.64
CA PHE A 81 -4.80 16.76 16.84
C PHE A 81 -3.69 17.16 17.81
N GLN A 82 -2.46 16.64 17.64
CA GLN A 82 -1.25 17.09 18.33
C GLN A 82 -0.02 17.00 17.41
N PRO A 83 1.00 17.87 17.61
CA PRO A 83 1.04 19.02 18.51
C PRO A 83 0.30 20.23 17.93
N ALA A 84 0.35 21.37 18.63
CA ALA A 84 -0.40 22.59 18.28
C ALA A 84 -0.10 23.15 16.87
N ASP A 85 1.11 22.95 16.35
CA ASP A 85 1.54 23.43 15.02
C ASP A 85 0.88 22.67 13.86
N VAL A 86 0.46 21.43 14.07
CA VAL A 86 -0.26 20.60 13.09
C VAL A 86 -1.70 20.29 13.52
N LYS A 87 -2.13 20.78 14.68
CA LYS A 87 -3.50 20.59 15.17
C LYS A 87 -4.49 21.12 14.13
N ASP A 88 -5.52 20.33 13.86
CA ASP A 88 -6.56 20.57 12.84
C ASP A 88 -6.11 20.41 11.38
N MET A 89 -4.83 20.11 11.13
CA MET A 89 -4.39 19.70 9.80
C MET A 89 -5.13 18.43 9.40
N THR A 90 -5.61 18.41 8.16
CA THR A 90 -6.42 17.31 7.64
C THR A 90 -5.93 16.90 6.28
N PHE A 91 -5.68 15.61 6.09
CA PHE A 91 -5.36 15.02 4.79
C PHE A 91 -6.50 14.11 4.36
N MET A 92 -7.02 14.34 3.15
CA MET A 92 -8.14 13.59 2.58
C MET A 92 -7.73 13.01 1.23
N VAL A 93 -8.08 11.74 1.02
CA VAL A 93 -7.81 11.04 -0.23
C VAL A 93 -9.06 10.34 -0.72
N TYR A 94 -9.41 10.54 -1.98
CA TYR A 94 -10.29 9.66 -2.73
C TYR A 94 -9.40 8.81 -3.63
N LYS A 95 -9.28 7.54 -3.26
CA LYS A 95 -8.48 6.55 -3.95
C LYS A 95 -9.36 5.75 -4.89
N TYR A 96 -8.87 5.55 -6.11
CA TYR A 96 -9.62 4.93 -7.19
C TYR A 96 -8.84 3.76 -7.79
N PRO A 97 -9.51 2.70 -8.23
CA PRO A 97 -8.89 1.72 -9.09
C PRO A 97 -8.56 2.33 -10.45
N ALA A 98 -7.34 2.10 -10.94
CA ALA A 98 -6.93 2.36 -12.33
C ALA A 98 -7.03 3.83 -12.80
N LYS A 99 -7.03 4.81 -11.89
CA LYS A 99 -6.81 6.22 -12.21
C LYS A 99 -6.15 6.93 -11.03
N ASP A 100 -5.61 8.13 -11.27
CA ASP A 100 -4.99 8.93 -10.22
C ASP A 100 -5.96 9.27 -9.08
N ASP A 101 -5.42 9.23 -7.87
CA ASP A 101 -6.10 9.62 -6.65
C ASP A 101 -6.33 11.13 -6.58
N ASP A 102 -7.47 11.54 -6.02
CA ASP A 102 -7.65 12.92 -5.62
C ASP A 102 -7.21 13.13 -4.17
N ARG A 103 -6.33 14.10 -3.94
CA ARG A 103 -5.69 14.34 -2.64
C ARG A 103 -5.77 15.80 -2.25
N TRP A 104 -6.12 16.04 -0.99
CA TRP A 104 -6.21 17.39 -0.42
C TRP A 104 -5.58 17.43 0.97
N LEU A 105 -4.83 18.51 1.22
CA LEU A 105 -4.29 18.85 2.53
C LEU A 105 -4.86 20.19 2.97
N PHE A 106 -5.63 20.19 4.05
CA PHE A 106 -6.02 21.40 4.74
C PHE A 106 -4.92 21.83 5.71
N VAL A 107 -4.40 23.05 5.53
CA VAL A 107 -3.36 23.64 6.37
C VAL A 107 -3.98 24.75 7.23
N PRO A 108 -4.14 24.51 8.55
CA PRO A 108 -4.91 25.39 9.43
C PRO A 108 -4.24 26.76 9.63
N ALA A 109 -2.90 26.79 9.69
CA ALA A 109 -2.12 28.01 9.92
C ALA A 109 -2.38 29.12 8.88
N ILE A 110 -2.85 28.75 7.68
CA ILE A 110 -3.17 29.68 6.59
C ILE A 110 -4.60 29.52 6.08
N ASN A 111 -5.42 28.73 6.79
CA ASN A 111 -6.81 28.42 6.43
C ASN A 111 -7.01 28.05 4.94
N MET A 112 -6.13 27.18 4.42
CA MET A 112 -6.10 26.86 2.99
C MET A 112 -6.21 25.36 2.74
N VAL A 113 -7.03 24.97 1.77
CA VAL A 113 -7.04 23.62 1.21
C VAL A 113 -6.13 23.59 -0.01
N ARG A 114 -5.03 22.84 0.09
CA ARG A 114 -4.11 22.58 -1.02
C ARG A 114 -4.48 21.26 -1.69
N ARG A 115 -4.69 21.25 -3.00
CA ARG A 115 -4.74 20.01 -3.80
C ARG A 115 -3.30 19.50 -3.99
N ILE A 116 -3.09 18.21 -3.75
CA ILE A 116 -1.83 17.54 -4.08
C ILE A 116 -2.03 16.92 -5.46
N ALA A 117 -1.30 17.42 -6.46
CA ALA A 117 -1.40 16.91 -7.82
C ALA A 117 -0.82 15.50 -7.90
N ALA A 118 -1.23 14.72 -8.91
CA ALA A 118 -0.75 13.36 -9.10
C ALA A 118 0.78 13.30 -9.21
N GLN A 119 1.42 14.27 -9.90
CA GLN A 119 2.88 14.34 -9.98
C GLN A 119 3.57 14.70 -8.65
N ASP A 120 2.86 15.28 -7.69
CA ASP A 120 3.41 15.68 -6.39
C ASP A 120 3.23 14.56 -5.33
N LYS A 121 2.67 13.40 -5.72
CA LYS A 121 2.32 12.31 -4.80
C LYS A 121 3.53 11.73 -4.03
N THR A 122 4.72 11.87 -4.59
CA THR A 122 6.00 11.42 -4.02
C THR A 122 6.65 12.46 -3.11
N SER A 123 6.04 13.64 -2.96
CA SER A 123 6.49 14.64 -2.00
C SER A 123 6.32 14.15 -0.56
N SER A 124 7.21 14.60 0.32
CA SER A 124 7.18 14.30 1.75
C SER A 124 5.82 14.64 2.38
N PHE A 125 5.25 13.65 3.07
CA PHE A 125 4.04 13.78 3.85
C PHE A 125 4.33 14.56 5.12
N VAL A 126 3.99 15.85 5.11
CA VAL A 126 4.09 16.77 6.24
C VAL A 126 5.52 16.83 6.80
N GLY A 127 6.56 16.61 6.00
CA GLY A 127 7.96 16.63 6.47
C GLY A 127 8.42 15.34 7.17
N SER A 128 7.69 14.23 6.98
CA SER A 128 8.15 12.88 7.35
C SER A 128 8.92 12.21 6.20
N ASP A 129 9.48 11.03 6.45
CA ASP A 129 10.11 10.19 5.41
C ASP A 129 9.09 9.48 4.51
N PHE A 130 7.81 9.45 4.89
CA PHE A 130 6.75 8.93 4.03
C PHE A 130 6.38 9.95 2.95
N THR A 131 6.03 9.47 1.76
CA THR A 131 5.37 10.29 0.73
C THR A 131 3.86 10.36 0.93
N TYR A 132 3.16 11.25 0.22
CA TYR A 132 1.70 11.20 0.20
C TYR A 132 1.18 9.87 -0.35
N GLU A 133 1.89 9.26 -1.31
CA GLU A 133 1.53 7.96 -1.88
C GLU A 133 1.74 6.81 -0.91
N ASP A 134 2.80 6.81 -0.12
CA ASP A 134 3.03 5.76 0.87
C ASP A 134 1.88 5.71 1.90
N VAL A 135 1.31 6.86 2.21
CA VAL A 135 0.23 7.03 3.18
C VAL A 135 -1.12 6.53 2.67
N SER A 136 -1.42 6.67 1.38
CA SER A 136 -2.68 6.16 0.77
C SER A 136 -2.52 4.84 0.02
N GLY A 137 -1.30 4.37 -0.17
CA GLY A 137 -0.95 3.16 -0.91
C GLY A 137 -0.80 3.39 -2.42
N ARG A 138 0.28 2.82 -2.96
CA ARG A 138 0.56 2.70 -4.40
C ARG A 138 -0.29 1.59 -5.03
N ASP A 139 -0.65 1.75 -6.30
CA ASP A 139 -1.40 0.73 -7.03
C ASP A 139 -0.47 -0.34 -7.61
N ILE A 140 -0.88 -1.60 -7.51
CA ILE A 140 -0.13 -2.75 -8.07
C ILE A 140 0.16 -2.56 -9.56
N GLN A 141 -0.75 -1.88 -10.27
CA GLN A 141 -0.61 -1.66 -11.70
C GLN A 141 0.46 -0.60 -12.05
N ASP A 142 0.97 0.17 -11.10
CA ASP A 142 2.03 1.15 -11.35
C ASP A 142 3.41 0.49 -11.50
N ASP A 143 3.52 -0.78 -11.12
CA ASP A 143 4.76 -1.54 -11.16
C ASP A 143 4.64 -2.81 -12.02
N THR A 144 5.79 -3.35 -12.41
CA THR A 144 5.94 -4.72 -12.91
C THR A 144 6.57 -5.56 -11.80
N HIS A 145 5.95 -6.68 -11.46
CA HIS A 145 6.35 -7.52 -10.33
C HIS A 145 7.00 -8.83 -10.79
N ALA A 146 8.10 -9.20 -10.15
CA ALA A 146 8.78 -10.47 -10.37
C ALA A 146 9.04 -11.18 -9.03
N LEU A 147 8.73 -12.47 -8.95
CA LEU A 147 9.11 -13.30 -7.81
C LEU A 147 10.61 -13.61 -7.95
N VAL A 148 11.41 -13.08 -7.02
CA VAL A 148 12.86 -13.24 -7.04
C VAL A 148 13.27 -14.55 -6.41
N LYS A 149 12.71 -14.85 -5.23
CA LYS A 149 12.98 -16.06 -4.46
C LYS A 149 11.94 -16.23 -3.36
N GLU A 150 11.96 -17.40 -2.76
CA GLU A 150 11.34 -17.69 -1.48
C GLU A 150 12.42 -17.76 -0.40
N GLU A 151 12.14 -17.26 0.79
CA GLU A 151 13.05 -17.34 1.92
C GLU A 151 12.31 -17.48 3.26
N LYS A 152 13.04 -17.84 4.31
CA LYS A 152 12.55 -17.77 5.68
C LYS A 152 13.01 -16.48 6.34
N LEU A 153 12.08 -15.58 6.65
CA LEU A 153 12.34 -14.37 7.42
C LEU A 153 11.76 -14.52 8.82
N ALA A 154 12.62 -14.44 9.84
CA ALA A 154 12.24 -14.67 11.24
C ALA A 154 11.42 -15.97 11.45
N GLY A 155 11.79 -17.04 10.74
CA GLY A 155 11.16 -18.35 10.82
C GLY A 155 9.86 -18.52 10.02
N LYS A 156 9.38 -17.46 9.33
CA LYS A 156 8.18 -17.51 8.49
C LYS A 156 8.57 -17.62 7.01
N ASP A 157 7.83 -18.43 6.25
CA ASP A 157 8.00 -18.51 4.80
C ASP A 157 7.53 -17.21 4.16
N CYS A 158 8.35 -16.65 3.27
CA CYS A 158 8.15 -15.35 2.65
C CYS A 158 8.51 -15.39 1.17
N TYR A 159 7.74 -14.65 0.38
CA TYR A 159 8.04 -14.36 -1.02
C TYR A 159 8.81 -13.05 -1.11
N VAL A 160 9.96 -13.06 -1.78
CA VAL A 160 10.71 -11.84 -2.11
C VAL A 160 10.27 -11.38 -3.50
N ILE A 161 9.50 -10.29 -3.53
CA ILE A 161 8.99 -9.70 -4.77
C ILE A 161 9.82 -8.46 -5.13
N LYS A 162 10.27 -8.41 -6.39
CA LYS A 162 10.85 -7.21 -7.00
C LYS A 162 9.75 -6.46 -7.74
N SER A 163 9.44 -5.25 -7.30
CA SER A 163 8.54 -4.31 -7.98
C SER A 163 9.38 -3.28 -8.73
N THR A 164 9.12 -3.11 -10.02
CA THR A 164 9.82 -2.12 -10.86
C THR A 164 8.80 -1.14 -11.42
N PRO A 165 8.90 0.16 -11.12
CA PRO A 165 7.98 1.16 -11.64
C PRO A 165 7.90 1.13 -13.17
N LYS A 166 6.69 1.29 -13.70
CA LYS A 166 6.49 1.45 -15.14
C LYS A 166 7.05 2.81 -15.60
N ALA A 167 7.41 2.88 -16.89
CA ALA A 167 8.07 4.04 -17.48
C ALA A 167 7.32 5.36 -17.17
N GLY A 168 8.05 6.37 -16.71
CA GLY A 168 7.50 7.68 -16.31
C GLY A 168 7.51 7.93 -14.80
N ASP A 169 7.58 6.87 -13.99
CA ASP A 169 7.70 6.97 -12.54
C ASP A 169 9.13 6.66 -12.10
N VAL A 170 9.96 7.70 -12.03
CA VAL A 170 11.39 7.59 -11.68
C VAL A 170 11.65 7.65 -10.18
N ASP A 171 10.68 8.08 -9.39
CA ASP A 171 10.87 8.37 -7.96
C ASP A 171 11.09 7.10 -7.14
N TYR A 172 10.55 5.98 -7.61
CA TYR A 172 10.77 4.64 -7.04
C TYR A 172 11.75 3.78 -7.86
N SER A 173 12.44 4.37 -8.85
CA SER A 173 13.43 3.65 -9.65
C SER A 173 14.69 3.33 -8.85
N TYR A 174 15.38 2.24 -9.23
CA TYR A 174 16.66 1.86 -8.62
C TYR A 174 17.67 2.99 -8.82
N LYS A 175 18.39 3.34 -7.74
CA LYS A 175 19.61 4.15 -7.83
C LYS A 175 20.81 3.29 -8.14
#